data_AF-A0A239WD60-F1
#
_entry.id   AF-A0A239WD60-F1
#
_cell.length_a   1.000
_cell.length_b   1.000
_cell.length_c   1.000
_cell.angle_alpha   90.00
_cell.angle_beta   90.00
_cell.angle_gamma   90.00
#
_symmetry.space_group_name_H-M   'P 1'
#
loop_
_entity.id
_entity.type
_entity.pdbx_description
1 polymer ?
#
loop_
_entity_poly.entity_id
_entity_poly.type
_entity_poly.pdbx_seq_one_letter_code
_entity_poly.pdbx_strand_id
1 'polypeptide(L)'
;MNKLERIPTGIQDINERMIFVDDIVKVTYGDAPNNFSENEKVIYENGKFYLDHQDGTSSFDSPHYSLEVIGNIHDNPELFNNGRRISFWGD
;
A
#
# COMPACT_ATOMS: atom_id res chain seq x y z
N MET A 1 -4.72 -8.91 24.26
CA MET A 1 -4.88 -9.62 22.98
C MET A 1 -3.50 -9.68 22.35
N ASN A 2 -2.96 -10.88 22.16
CA ASN A 2 -1.61 -11.08 21.64
C ASN A 2 -1.53 -10.57 20.20
N LYS A 3 -0.41 -9.92 19.84
CA LYS A 3 0.00 -9.62 18.45
C LYS A 3 -0.12 -10.92 17.64
N LEU A 4 -1.28 -11.15 17.03
CA LEU A 4 -1.49 -12.25 16.11
C LEU A 4 -0.50 -12.07 14.97
N GLU A 5 0.16 -13.16 14.60
CA GLU A 5 1.15 -13.24 13.53
C GLU A 5 0.53 -12.70 12.24
N ARG A 6 0.87 -11.45 11.90
CA ARG A 6 0.45 -10.85 10.64
C ARG A 6 1.07 -11.68 9.51
N ILE A 7 0.32 -11.91 8.45
CA ILE A 7 0.78 -12.72 7.31
C ILE A 7 1.89 -11.92 6.57
N PRO A 8 3.14 -12.42 6.53
CA PRO A 8 4.20 -11.74 5.80
C PRO A 8 4.02 -11.93 4.29
N THR A 9 4.33 -10.89 3.51
CA THR A 9 4.28 -10.98 2.04
C THR A 9 5.54 -11.63 1.45
N GLY A 10 6.63 -11.66 2.21
CA GLY A 10 7.95 -12.07 1.74
C GLY A 10 8.69 -10.98 0.95
N ILE A 11 8.12 -9.78 0.84
CA ILE A 11 8.71 -8.61 0.18
C ILE A 11 9.06 -7.55 1.23
N GLN A 12 10.21 -6.88 1.04
CA GLN A 12 10.62 -5.74 1.84
C GLN A 12 10.28 -4.43 1.14
N ASP A 13 9.96 -3.40 1.92
CA ASP A 13 9.78 -2.04 1.44
C ASP A 13 11.12 -1.36 1.11
N ILE A 14 11.08 -0.11 0.65
CA ILE A 14 12.29 0.68 0.33
C ILE A 14 13.25 0.91 1.53
N ASN A 15 12.77 0.70 2.75
CA ASN A 15 13.52 0.85 4.00
C ASN A 15 13.91 -0.53 4.60
N GLU A 16 13.88 -1.58 3.78
CA GLU A 16 14.21 -2.96 4.15
C GLU A 16 13.28 -3.57 5.24
N ARG A 17 12.07 -3.01 5.41
CA ARG A 17 11.08 -3.52 6.36
C ARG A 17 10.20 -4.57 5.69
N MET A 18 10.01 -5.70 6.35
CA MET A 18 9.07 -6.73 5.88
C MET A 18 7.66 -6.15 5.81
N ILE A 19 6.99 -6.33 4.67
CA ILE A 19 5.60 -5.94 4.47
C ILE A 19 4.69 -7.09 4.90
N PHE A 20 3.59 -6.75 5.58
CA PHE A 20 2.60 -7.69 6.06
C PHE A 20 1.20 -7.32 5.56
N VAL A 21 0.30 -8.31 5.56
CA VAL A 21 -1.14 -8.05 5.38
C VAL A 21 -1.62 -7.03 6.40
N ASP A 22 -2.53 -6.15 5.96
CA ASP A 22 -3.04 -4.98 6.66
C ASP A 22 -2.06 -3.79 6.82
N ASP A 23 -0.84 -3.87 6.29
CA ASP A 23 0.02 -2.69 6.19
C ASP A 23 -0.60 -1.69 5.22
N ILE A 24 -0.44 -0.40 5.55
CA ILE A 24 -0.71 0.70 4.65
C ILE A 24 0.63 1.11 4.06
N VAL A 25 0.74 1.00 2.75
CA VAL A 25 1.93 1.33 1.99
C VAL A 25 1.69 2.58 1.16
N LYS A 26 2.68 3.47 1.12
CA LYS A 26 2.74 4.53 0.14
C LYS A 26 3.33 3.95 -1.14
N VAL A 27 2.52 3.88 -2.19
CA VAL A 27 2.90 3.39 -3.50
C VAL A 27 3.30 4.58 -4.34
N THR A 28 4.54 4.64 -4.83
CA THR A 28 5.01 5.72 -5.70
C THR A 28 5.16 5.22 -7.13
N TYR A 29 4.31 5.71 -8.02
CA TYR A 29 4.23 5.32 -9.42
C TYR A 29 5.09 6.21 -10.32
N GLY A 30 5.75 5.60 -11.31
CA GLY A 30 6.41 6.29 -12.42
C GLY A 30 7.79 6.89 -12.11
N ASP A 31 8.46 7.33 -13.17
CA ASP A 31 9.75 8.03 -13.10
C ASP A 31 9.56 9.55 -12.97
N ALA A 32 10.48 10.22 -12.26
CA ALA A 32 10.49 11.68 -12.19
C ALA A 32 10.55 12.28 -13.61
N PRO A 33 9.78 13.33 -13.95
CA PRO A 33 9.09 14.29 -13.06
C PRO A 33 7.58 14.01 -12.83
N ASN A 34 7.02 12.93 -13.38
CA ASN A 34 5.58 12.67 -13.36
C ASN A 34 5.18 11.66 -12.27
N ASN A 35 6.01 11.50 -11.23
CA ASN A 35 5.71 10.55 -10.18
C ASN A 35 4.54 11.05 -9.32
N PHE A 36 3.67 10.13 -8.93
CA PHE A 36 2.62 10.39 -7.96
C PHE A 36 2.61 9.27 -6.93
N SER A 37 2.07 9.57 -5.74
CA SER A 37 1.97 8.58 -4.67
C SER A 37 0.54 8.46 -4.16
N GLU A 38 0.14 7.25 -3.84
CA GLU A 38 -1.14 6.92 -3.21
C GLU A 38 -0.88 6.03 -1.99
N ASN A 39 -1.78 6.05 -1.00
CA ASN A 39 -1.70 5.10 0.11
C ASN A 39 -2.67 3.96 -0.14
N GLU A 40 -2.15 2.74 -0.12
CA GLU A 40 -2.90 1.53 -0.41
C GLU A 40 -2.71 0.52 0.72
N LYS A 41 -3.68 -0.37 0.92
CA LYS A 41 -3.63 -1.38 1.98
C LYS A 41 -3.28 -2.74 1.40
N VAL A 42 -2.34 -3.44 2.02
CA VAL A 42 -1.95 -4.78 1.62
C VAL A 42 -3.02 -5.80 2.03
N ILE A 43 -3.55 -6.54 1.08
CA ILE A 43 -4.54 -7.61 1.31
C ILE A 43 -4.04 -8.95 0.77
N TYR A 44 -4.62 -10.05 1.26
CA TYR A 44 -4.35 -11.40 0.78
C TYR A 44 -5.66 -12.09 0.42
N GLU A 45 -5.84 -12.35 -0.87
CA GLU A 45 -7.05 -12.98 -1.41
C GLU A 45 -6.69 -14.05 -2.43
N ASN A 46 -7.42 -15.16 -2.47
CA ASN A 46 -7.23 -16.23 -3.46
C ASN A 46 -5.78 -16.73 -3.62
N GLY A 47 -5.01 -16.73 -2.53
CA GLY A 47 -3.62 -17.20 -2.52
C GLY A 47 -2.58 -16.17 -2.97
N LYS A 48 -2.97 -14.91 -3.23
CA LYS A 48 -2.10 -13.84 -3.73
C LYS A 48 -2.23 -12.56 -2.92
N PHE A 49 -1.16 -11.77 -2.94
CA PHE A 49 -1.13 -10.43 -2.33
C PHE A 49 -1.59 -9.38 -3.34
N TYR A 50 -2.35 -8.41 -2.86
CA TYR A 50 -2.82 -7.27 -3.64
C TYR A 50 -2.70 -5.99 -2.82
N LEU A 51 -2.83 -4.86 -3.50
CA LEU A 51 -3.00 -3.56 -2.89
C LEU A 51 -4.45 -3.12 -3.10
N ASP A 52 -5.13 -2.82 -2.01
CA ASP A 52 -6.51 -2.34 -1.95
C ASP A 52 -6.51 -0.81 -1.93
N HIS A 53 -7.33 -0.19 -2.77
CA HIS A 53 -7.53 1.24 -2.86
C HIS A 53 -8.97 1.57 -3.29
N GLN A 54 -9.37 2.85 -3.29
CA GLN A 54 -10.78 3.24 -3.48
C GLN A 54 -11.40 2.75 -4.81
N ASP A 55 -10.59 2.70 -5.87
CA ASP A 55 -11.04 2.37 -7.23
C ASP A 55 -10.92 0.87 -7.55
N GLY A 56 -10.46 0.04 -6.60
CA GLY A 56 -10.32 -1.40 -6.75
C GLY A 56 -9.03 -1.94 -6.14
N THR A 57 -8.49 -2.99 -6.77
CA THR A 57 -7.27 -3.66 -6.31
C THR A 57 -6.21 -3.65 -7.40
N SER A 58 -4.96 -3.37 -7.04
CA SER A 58 -3.80 -3.45 -7.92
C SER A 58 -2.88 -4.62 -7.53
N SER A 59 -2.04 -5.08 -8.47
CA SER A 59 -1.02 -6.10 -8.19
C SER A 59 -0.05 -5.58 -7.13
N PHE A 60 0.44 -6.47 -6.24
CA PHE A 60 1.39 -6.13 -5.17
C PHE A 60 2.87 -6.15 -5.58
N ASP A 61 3.21 -6.81 -6.69
CA ASP A 61 4.58 -7.13 -7.11
C ASP A 61 4.99 -6.46 -8.44
N SER A 62 4.55 -5.21 -8.68
CA SER A 62 4.91 -4.50 -9.92
C SER A 62 6.34 -3.94 -9.88
N PRO A 63 7.13 -4.06 -10.96
CA PRO A 63 8.42 -3.39 -11.08
C PRO A 63 8.31 -1.88 -11.35
N HIS A 64 7.10 -1.34 -11.54
CA HIS A 64 6.86 0.04 -11.97
C HIS A 64 6.53 1.02 -10.83
N TYR A 65 6.58 0.57 -9.58
CA TYR A 65 6.42 1.43 -8.42
C TYR A 65 7.36 1.02 -7.28
N SER A 66 7.50 1.89 -6.30
CA SER A 66 8.11 1.57 -5.01
C SER A 66 7.07 1.52 -3.89
N LEU A 67 7.33 0.70 -2.88
CA LEU A 67 6.48 0.53 -1.70
C LEU A 67 7.22 1.02 -0.45
N GLU A 68 6.57 1.84 0.36
CA GLU A 68 7.05 2.28 1.66
C GLU A 68 5.97 2.00 2.72
N VAL A 69 6.28 1.24 3.77
CA VAL A 69 5.31 1.02 4.86
C VAL A 69 5.22 2.29 5.71
N ILE A 70 4.04 2.89 5.75
CA ILE A 70 3.77 4.13 6.51
C ILE A 70 2.89 3.89 7.75
N GLY A 71 2.28 2.72 7.89
CA GLY A 71 1.47 2.33 9.04
C GLY A 71 0.71 1.04 8.77
N ASN A 72 -0.32 0.75 9.56
CA ASN A 72 -1.25 -0.36 9.32
C ASN A 72 -2.68 0.06 9.62
N ILE A 73 -3.68 -0.66 9.10
CA ILE A 73 -5.09 -0.29 9.23
C ILE A 73 -5.62 -0.32 10.67
N HIS A 74 -4.98 -1.09 11.56
CA HIS A 74 -5.42 -1.26 12.95
C HIS A 74 -4.95 -0.12 13.84
N ASP A 75 -3.72 0.36 13.63
CA ASP A 75 -3.11 1.45 14.40
C ASP A 75 -3.28 2.83 13.74
N ASN A 76 -3.37 2.88 12.40
CA ASN A 76 -3.36 4.10 11.59
C ASN A 76 -4.42 4.13 10.47
N PRO A 77 -5.72 3.90 10.76
CA PRO A 77 -6.77 3.86 9.74
C PRO A 77 -6.92 5.17 8.93
N GLU A 78 -6.49 6.30 9.49
CA GLU A 78 -6.48 7.61 8.82
C GLU A 78 -5.54 7.66 7.60
N LEU A 79 -4.44 6.89 7.61
CA LEU A 79 -3.49 6.89 6.50
C LEU A 79 -4.10 6.30 5.21
N PHE A 80 -4.98 5.30 5.36
CA PHE A 80 -5.71 4.72 4.24
C PHE A 80 -6.78 5.68 3.71
N ASN A 81 -7.50 6.36 4.61
CA ASN A 81 -8.56 7.29 4.23
C ASN A 81 -8.05 8.59 3.61
N ASN A 82 -6.87 9.05 3.98
CA ASN A 82 -6.28 10.31 3.51
C ASN A 82 -5.38 10.16 2.27
N GLY A 83 -4.94 8.95 1.93
CA GLY A 83 -4.15 8.67 0.73
C GLY A 83 -4.94 8.66 -0.57
N ARG A 84 -6.20 9.10 -0.52
CA ARG A 84 -7.08 9.19 -1.68
C ARG A 84 -6.46 10.14 -2.70
N ARG A 85 -6.34 9.66 -3.93
CA ARG A 85 -6.10 10.49 -5.10
C ARG A 85 -7.14 11.61 -5.11
N ILE A 86 -6.74 12.82 -4.73
CA ILE A 86 -7.53 14.01 -5.03
C ILE A 86 -7.35 14.21 -6.53
N SER A 87 -8.23 13.59 -7.31
CA SER A 87 -8.33 13.83 -8.74
C SER A 87 -8.76 15.28 -8.93
N PHE A 88 -7.78 16.18 -9.08
CA PHE A 88 -8.01 17.52 -9.60
C PHE A 88 -8.31 17.41 -11.11
N TRP A 89 -9.50 16.91 -11.44
CA TRP A 89 -10.13 17.37 -12.68
C TRP A 89 -10.75 18.72 -12.32
N GLY A 90 -10.02 19.79 -12.60
CA GLY A 90 -10.54 21.14 -12.47
C GLY A 90 -11.76 21.30 -13.37
N ASP A 91 -12.80 21.90 -12.80
CA ASP A 91 -13.83 22.65 -13.54
C ASP A 91 -13.18 23.77 -14.37
#